data_AF-A0A1C0BSG6-F1
#
_entry.id   AF-A0A1C0BSG6-F1
#
_cell.length_a   1.000
_cell.length_b   1.000
_cell.length_c   1.000
_cell.angle_alpha   90.00
_cell.angle_beta   90.00
_cell.angle_gamma   90.00
#
_symmetry.space_group_name_H-M   'P 1'
#
loop_
_entity.id
_entity.type
_entity.pdbx_description
1 polymer ?
#
loop_
_entity_poly.entity_id
_entity_poly.type
_entity_poly.pdbx_seq_one_letter_code
_entity_poly.pdbx_strand_id
1 'polypeptide(L)'
;MNLKQTKQPVEMLDKHATLKKEGLHLLVKLTFIILVITGVFSFVFGWTKVSDDTMSSALRQGDVLLYYRLDKDILAGDVVVIEINDDLQVRRVVATSGDRVDITEDGLMINGALQFEPSIINETLPYVEGIVFPLTLKKDEVFLLADKRTGAQDSRNYGAIKIQHIKGKVIHLVRRNNI
;
A
#
# COMPACT_ATOMS: atom_id res chain seq x y z
N MET A 1 17.93 -10.30 78.23
CA MET A 1 18.62 -10.25 76.92
C MET A 1 17.71 -10.87 75.86
N ASN A 2 16.92 -10.06 75.13
CA ASN A 2 16.64 -10.25 73.69
C ASN A 2 15.75 -9.10 73.19
N LEU A 3 16.33 -8.17 72.43
CA LEU A 3 15.60 -7.14 71.69
C LEU A 3 15.44 -7.65 70.26
N LYS A 4 14.30 -8.26 69.92
CA LYS A 4 13.91 -8.48 68.53
C LYS A 4 13.32 -7.19 67.98
N GLN A 5 14.17 -6.36 67.36
CA GLN A 5 13.74 -5.21 66.57
C GLN A 5 13.00 -5.67 65.30
N THR A 6 11.79 -5.16 65.16
CA THR A 6 10.89 -5.23 64.01
C THR A 6 11.44 -4.44 62.82
N LYS A 7 12.15 -5.08 61.89
CA LYS A 7 12.65 -4.49 60.63
C LYS A 7 11.60 -4.36 59.50
N GLN A 8 10.31 -4.56 59.77
CA GLN A 8 9.31 -4.77 58.72
C GLN A 8 8.64 -3.54 58.04
N PRO A 9 8.58 -2.31 58.59
CA PRO A 9 7.85 -1.21 57.91
C PRO A 9 8.64 -0.48 56.81
N VAL A 10 9.94 -0.23 57.05
CA VAL A 10 10.76 0.64 56.19
C VAL A 10 11.17 -0.07 54.89
N GLU A 11 11.53 -1.35 54.99
CA GLU A 11 11.95 -2.18 53.85
C GLU A 11 10.78 -2.45 52.88
N MET A 12 9.54 -2.55 53.40
CA MET A 12 8.35 -2.67 52.55
C MET A 12 8.01 -1.36 51.82
N LEU A 13 8.11 -0.19 52.46
CA LEU A 13 7.85 1.11 51.83
C LEU A 13 8.82 1.41 50.68
N ASP A 14 10.11 1.08 50.87
CA ASP A 14 11.16 1.34 49.87
C ASP A 14 11.03 0.42 48.64
N LYS A 15 10.63 -0.84 48.86
CA LYS A 15 10.37 -1.81 47.79
C LYS A 15 9.19 -1.37 46.90
N HIS A 16 8.11 -0.85 47.48
CA HIS A 16 6.97 -0.33 46.71
C HIS A 16 7.31 0.93 45.91
N ALA A 17 8.16 1.82 46.46
CA ALA A 17 8.63 3.01 45.74
C ALA A 17 9.54 2.64 44.56
N THR A 18 10.39 1.63 44.74
CA THR A 18 11.29 1.12 43.69
C THR A 18 10.51 0.41 42.59
N LEU A 19 9.54 -0.45 42.94
CA LEU A 19 8.64 -1.11 41.99
C LEU A 19 7.79 -0.12 41.18
N LYS A 20 7.31 0.98 41.79
CA LYS A 20 6.58 2.04 41.09
C LYS A 20 7.47 2.80 40.10
N LYS A 21 8.73 3.06 40.45
CA LYS A 21 9.71 3.71 39.56
C LYS A 21 10.10 2.82 38.38
N GLU A 22 10.33 1.53 38.63
CA GLU A 22 10.60 0.54 37.58
C GLU A 22 9.39 0.38 36.63
N GLY A 23 8.19 0.31 37.19
CA GLY A 23 6.94 0.27 36.43
C GLY A 23 6.74 1.53 35.58
N LEU A 24 6.98 2.72 36.12
CA LEU A 24 6.91 3.97 35.37
C LEU A 24 7.91 4.00 34.21
N HIS A 25 9.15 3.55 34.44
CA HIS A 25 10.16 3.48 33.39
C HIS A 25 9.79 2.50 32.29
N LEU A 26 9.18 1.35 32.63
CA LEU A 26 8.63 0.41 31.66
C LEU A 26 7.50 1.04 30.85
N LEU A 27 6.57 1.73 31.51
CA LEU A 27 5.45 2.41 30.84
C LEU A 27 5.93 3.48 29.87
N VAL A 28 6.87 4.34 30.27
CA VAL A 28 7.44 5.37 29.39
C VAL A 28 8.07 4.75 28.14
N LYS A 29 8.81 3.65 28.29
CA LYS A 29 9.40 2.91 27.15
C LYS A 29 8.33 2.33 26.23
N LEU A 30 7.30 1.69 26.78
CA LEU A 30 6.20 1.13 25.99
C LEU A 30 5.44 2.23 25.24
N THR A 31 5.14 3.35 25.90
CA THR A 31 4.50 4.51 25.27
C THR A 31 5.36 5.06 24.13
N PHE A 32 6.67 5.19 24.34
CA PHE A 32 7.59 5.64 23.29
C PHE A 32 7.59 4.67 22.09
N ILE A 33 7.66 3.36 22.33
CA ILE A 33 7.60 2.35 21.27
C ILE A 33 6.28 2.43 20.49
N ILE A 34 5.14 2.52 21.19
CA ILE A 34 3.82 2.65 20.56
C ILE A 34 3.75 3.92 19.71
N LEU A 35 4.29 5.04 20.20
CA LEU A 35 4.33 6.30 19.47
C LEU A 35 5.16 6.19 18.20
N VAL A 36 6.35 5.57 18.28
CA VAL A 36 7.20 5.33 17.11
C VAL A 36 6.50 4.42 16.10
N ILE A 37 5.91 3.32 16.55
CA ILE A 37 5.16 2.40 15.68
C ILE A 37 4.01 3.15 15.00
N THR A 38 3.24 3.92 15.76
CA THR A 38 2.11 4.71 15.22
C THR A 38 2.61 5.71 14.18
N GLY A 39 3.67 6.46 14.47
CA GLY A 39 4.28 7.39 13.50
C GLY A 39 4.74 6.68 12.22
N VAL A 40 5.38 5.52 12.35
CA VAL A 40 5.82 4.70 11.21
C VAL A 40 4.63 4.25 10.35
N PHE A 41 3.54 3.76 10.95
CA PHE A 41 2.35 3.35 10.20
C PHE A 41 1.47 4.52 9.72
N SER A 42 1.59 5.70 10.32
CA SER A 42 0.92 6.91 9.84
C SER A 42 1.63 7.52 8.63
N PHE A 43 2.97 7.57 8.62
CA PHE A 43 3.72 8.34 7.62
C PHE A 43 4.51 7.48 6.63
N VAL A 44 4.95 6.27 7.02
CA VAL A 44 5.91 5.48 6.23
C VAL A 44 5.23 4.29 5.53
N PHE A 45 4.48 3.48 6.29
CA PHE A 45 3.82 2.28 5.79
C PHE A 45 2.33 2.32 5.99
N GLY A 46 1.55 1.91 5.01
CA GLY A 46 0.13 1.69 5.18
C GLY A 46 -0.25 0.26 4.91
N TRP A 47 -1.46 -0.08 5.30
CA TRP A 47 -2.04 -1.36 4.94
C TRP A 47 -3.43 -1.15 4.37
N THR A 48 -3.84 -2.07 3.50
CA THR A 48 -5.20 -2.11 2.96
C THR A 48 -5.62 -3.54 2.71
N LYS A 49 -6.93 -3.78 2.63
CA LYS A 49 -7.49 -5.06 2.20
C LYS A 49 -7.97 -4.91 0.77
N VAL A 50 -7.63 -5.85 -0.08
CA VAL A 50 -8.12 -5.89 -1.47
C VAL A 50 -9.63 -6.13 -1.44
N SER A 51 -10.39 -5.15 -1.92
CA SER A 51 -11.85 -5.12 -1.86
C SER A 51 -12.53 -5.79 -3.05
N ASP A 52 -11.85 -5.89 -4.20
CA ASP A 52 -12.37 -6.40 -5.46
C ASP A 52 -11.52 -7.55 -6.05
N ASP A 53 -11.96 -8.12 -7.18
CA ASP A 53 -11.26 -9.19 -7.92
C ASP A 53 -10.55 -8.66 -9.17
N THR A 54 -10.35 -7.35 -9.29
CA THR A 54 -9.79 -6.73 -10.50
C THR A 54 -8.29 -7.01 -10.65
N MET A 55 -7.63 -7.43 -9.58
CA MET A 55 -6.21 -7.78 -9.58
C MET A 55 -5.97 -9.31 -9.54
N SER A 56 -6.98 -10.14 -9.83
CA SER A 56 -7.02 -11.60 -9.56
C SER A 56 -5.85 -12.46 -10.08
N SER A 57 -5.09 -11.98 -11.07
CA SER A 57 -3.85 -12.63 -11.50
C SER A 57 -2.75 -12.56 -10.42
N ALA A 58 -2.59 -11.40 -9.79
CA ALA A 58 -1.58 -11.17 -8.75
C ALA A 58 -2.14 -11.19 -7.32
N LEU A 59 -3.35 -10.65 -7.13
CA LEU A 59 -3.98 -10.39 -5.83
C LEU A 59 -5.42 -10.89 -5.82
N ARG A 60 -5.81 -11.60 -4.77
CA ARG A 60 -7.18 -12.09 -4.59
C ARG A 60 -7.97 -11.15 -3.68
N GLN A 61 -9.28 -11.11 -3.87
CA GLN A 61 -10.16 -10.42 -2.95
C GLN A 61 -9.93 -10.92 -1.51
N GLY A 62 -9.74 -9.99 -0.58
CA GLY A 62 -9.48 -10.30 0.82
C GLY A 62 -8.01 -10.41 1.22
N ASP A 63 -7.09 -10.38 0.26
CA ASP A 63 -5.66 -10.20 0.53
C ASP A 63 -5.39 -8.93 1.33
N VAL A 64 -4.42 -8.99 2.24
CA VAL A 64 -3.95 -7.82 3.00
C VAL A 64 -2.62 -7.36 2.43
N LEU A 65 -2.55 -6.09 2.06
CA LEU A 65 -1.38 -5.48 1.44
C LEU A 65 -0.70 -4.56 2.43
N LEU A 66 0.62 -4.63 2.52
CA LEU A 66 1.46 -3.60 3.10
C LEU A 66 2.03 -2.76 1.97
N TYR A 67 1.88 -1.44 2.04
CA TYR A 67 2.41 -0.51 1.05
C TYR A 67 3.32 0.54 1.69
N TYR A 68 4.30 1.00 0.92
CA TYR A 68 5.31 1.97 1.32
C TYR A 68 5.04 3.33 0.67
N ARG A 69 4.98 4.40 1.48
CA ARG A 69 4.54 5.74 1.05
C ARG A 69 5.65 6.67 0.54
N LEU A 70 6.89 6.41 0.96
CA LEU A 70 8.02 7.31 0.72
C LEU A 70 8.74 7.03 -0.59
N ASP A 71 8.55 5.85 -1.18
CA ASP A 71 9.05 5.58 -2.52
C ASP A 71 8.25 6.42 -3.54
N LYS A 72 8.96 7.33 -4.20
CA LYS A 72 8.41 8.21 -5.24
C LYS A 72 8.84 7.78 -6.64
N ASP A 73 9.73 6.82 -6.74
CA ASP A 73 10.18 6.28 -8.01
C ASP A 73 9.20 5.19 -8.45
N ILE A 74 8.12 5.63 -9.11
CA ILE A 74 7.07 4.75 -9.59
C ILE A 74 7.45 4.29 -10.99
N LEU A 75 7.64 2.98 -11.13
CA LEU A 75 8.11 2.33 -12.34
C LEU A 75 7.00 1.47 -12.95
N ALA A 76 7.13 1.22 -14.26
CA ALA A 76 6.28 0.24 -14.92
C ALA A 76 6.43 -1.14 -14.24
N GLY A 77 5.30 -1.81 -14.02
CA GLY A 77 5.19 -3.08 -13.31
C GLY A 77 4.82 -2.95 -11.83
N ASP A 78 5.03 -1.79 -11.21
CA ASP A 78 4.70 -1.58 -9.80
C ASP A 78 3.21 -1.76 -9.53
N VAL A 79 2.87 -2.45 -8.44
CA VAL A 79 1.50 -2.49 -7.93
C VAL A 79 1.36 -1.40 -6.87
N VAL A 80 0.38 -0.52 -7.06
CA VAL A 80 0.20 0.67 -6.23
C VAL A 80 -1.20 0.71 -5.64
N VAL A 81 -1.31 1.29 -4.45
CA VAL A 81 -2.59 1.66 -3.84
C VAL A 81 -2.87 3.10 -4.22
N ILE A 82 -4.03 3.35 -4.82
CA ILE A 82 -4.50 4.69 -5.21
C ILE A 82 -5.78 5.04 -4.47
N GLU A 83 -6.04 6.33 -4.32
CA GLU A 83 -7.31 6.84 -3.80
C GLU A 83 -7.98 7.71 -4.84
N ILE A 84 -9.18 7.31 -5.25
CA ILE A 84 -10.03 8.04 -6.20
C ILE A 84 -11.42 8.12 -5.58
N ASN A 85 -11.98 9.33 -5.45
CA ASN A 85 -13.31 9.56 -4.85
C ASN A 85 -13.49 8.89 -3.47
N ASP A 86 -12.48 9.02 -2.61
CA ASP A 86 -12.44 8.39 -1.27
C ASP A 86 -12.47 6.85 -1.27
N ASP A 87 -12.30 6.20 -2.42
CA ASP A 87 -12.19 4.75 -2.56
C ASP A 87 -10.74 4.32 -2.80
N LEU A 88 -10.29 3.32 -2.05
CA LEU A 88 -8.95 2.75 -2.18
C LEU A 88 -8.95 1.61 -3.17
N GLN A 89 -8.18 1.78 -4.25
CA GLN A 89 -8.06 0.80 -5.32
C GLN A 89 -6.62 0.33 -5.46
N VAL A 90 -6.45 -0.88 -5.99
CA VAL A 90 -5.13 -1.46 -6.25
C VAL A 90 -4.99 -1.68 -7.74
N ARG A 91 -3.97 -1.10 -8.36
CA ARG A 91 -3.74 -1.19 -9.81
C ARG A 91 -2.26 -1.38 -10.10
N ARG A 92 -1.94 -1.84 -11.31
CA ARG A 92 -0.58 -1.97 -11.81
C ARG A 92 -0.22 -0.79 -12.70
N VAL A 93 0.94 -0.19 -12.45
CA VAL A 93 1.53 0.82 -13.32
C VAL A 93 2.00 0.13 -14.59
N VAL A 94 1.57 0.62 -15.75
CA VAL A 94 2.02 0.10 -17.06
C VAL A 94 2.83 1.12 -17.85
N ALA A 95 2.72 2.41 -17.51
CA ALA A 95 3.49 3.48 -18.12
C ALA A 95 3.69 4.64 -17.15
N THR A 96 4.73 5.42 -17.39
CA THR A 96 5.21 6.49 -16.50
C THR A 96 5.42 7.80 -17.28
N SER A 97 5.83 8.85 -16.58
CA SER A 97 5.92 10.20 -17.14
C SER A 97 6.71 10.25 -18.46
N GLY A 98 6.14 10.87 -19.48
CA GLY A 98 6.73 10.99 -20.82
C GLY A 98 6.36 9.85 -21.77
N ASP A 99 5.86 8.71 -21.28
CA ASP A 99 5.44 7.61 -22.13
C ASP A 99 4.18 7.97 -22.93
N ARG A 100 4.15 7.49 -24.18
CA ARG A 100 2.96 7.47 -25.02
C ARG A 100 2.27 6.12 -24.91
N VAL A 101 1.07 6.11 -24.35
CA VAL A 101 0.21 4.95 -24.20
C VAL A 101 -0.78 4.90 -25.36
N ASP A 102 -0.88 3.75 -26.01
CA ASP A 102 -1.90 3.47 -27.02
C ASP A 102 -2.52 2.10 -26.73
N ILE A 103 -3.82 1.95 -26.98
CA ILE A 103 -4.53 0.68 -26.82
C ILE A 103 -5.37 0.47 -28.07
N THR A 104 -5.02 -0.57 -28.83
CA THR A 104 -5.64 -0.92 -30.11
C THR A 104 -6.20 -2.34 -30.05
N GLU A 105 -6.69 -2.85 -31.19
CA GLU A 105 -7.10 -4.25 -31.32
C GLU A 105 -5.93 -5.23 -31.09
N ASP A 106 -4.69 -4.80 -31.35
CA ASP A 106 -3.48 -5.60 -31.11
C ASP A 106 -3.11 -5.64 -29.61
N GLY A 107 -3.66 -4.75 -28.79
CA GLY A 107 -3.45 -4.67 -27.35
C GLY A 107 -2.76 -3.39 -26.88
N LEU A 108 -2.07 -3.47 -25.74
CA LEU A 108 -1.38 -2.34 -25.11
C LEU A 108 -0.06 -2.04 -25.81
N MET A 109 0.13 -0.80 -26.23
CA MET A 109 1.38 -0.29 -26.79
C MET A 109 1.94 0.85 -25.95
N ILE A 110 3.22 0.78 -25.62
CA ILE A 110 3.96 1.84 -24.93
C ILE A 110 5.07 2.32 -25.85
N ASN A 111 5.06 3.62 -26.18
CA ASN A 111 6.02 4.25 -27.10
C ASN A 111 6.09 3.54 -28.46
N GLY A 112 4.95 3.01 -28.94
CA GLY A 112 4.85 2.30 -30.21
C GLY A 112 5.29 0.83 -30.17
N ALA A 113 5.76 0.33 -29.02
CA ALA A 113 6.10 -1.09 -28.84
C ALA A 113 4.91 -1.84 -28.21
N LEU A 114 4.48 -2.93 -28.86
CA LEU A 114 3.48 -3.84 -28.31
C LEU A 114 4.02 -4.50 -27.03
N GLN A 115 3.24 -4.45 -25.95
CA GLN A 115 3.63 -5.01 -24.66
C GLN A 115 3.25 -6.48 -24.56
N PHE A 116 4.21 -7.32 -24.17
CA PHE A 116 3.96 -8.72 -23.86
C PHE A 116 3.64 -8.88 -22.37
N GLU A 117 2.38 -9.20 -22.06
CA GLU A 117 1.88 -9.31 -20.68
C GLU A 117 1.42 -10.74 -20.37
N PRO A 118 2.33 -11.71 -20.13
CA PRO A 118 1.97 -13.14 -20.01
C PRO A 118 1.08 -13.45 -18.81
N SER A 119 1.08 -12.59 -17.78
CA SER A 119 0.22 -12.73 -16.60
C SER A 119 -1.18 -12.15 -16.80
N ILE A 120 -1.46 -11.52 -17.94
CA ILE A 120 -2.74 -10.91 -18.27
C ILE A 120 -3.47 -11.85 -19.23
N ILE A 121 -4.57 -12.43 -18.74
CA ILE A 121 -5.29 -13.50 -19.44
C ILE A 121 -6.27 -12.94 -20.47
N ASN A 122 -6.79 -11.73 -20.24
CA ASN A 122 -7.80 -11.11 -21.06
C ASN A 122 -7.19 -10.05 -21.98
N GLU A 123 -7.82 -9.83 -23.13
CA GLU A 123 -7.44 -8.77 -24.05
C GLU A 123 -7.48 -7.40 -23.38
N THR A 124 -6.59 -6.53 -23.84
CA THR A 124 -6.54 -5.13 -23.41
C THR A 124 -7.11 -4.27 -24.50
N LEU A 125 -8.40 -3.98 -24.39
CA LEU A 125 -9.13 -3.16 -25.34
C LEU A 125 -9.51 -1.81 -24.73
N PRO A 126 -9.66 -0.76 -25.56
CA PRO A 126 -10.21 0.51 -25.12
C PRO A 126 -11.70 0.33 -24.73
N TYR A 127 -12.18 1.19 -23.83
CA TYR A 127 -13.60 1.25 -23.51
C TYR A 127 -14.33 2.20 -24.45
N VAL A 128 -15.56 1.84 -24.84
CA VAL A 128 -16.42 2.66 -25.71
C VAL A 128 -16.66 4.04 -25.11
N GLU A 129 -16.91 4.11 -23.81
CA GLU A 129 -17.07 5.35 -23.04
C GLU A 129 -15.79 5.66 -22.22
N GLY A 130 -14.64 5.28 -22.74
CA GLY A 130 -13.33 5.51 -22.12
C GLY A 130 -12.66 6.81 -22.57
N ILE A 131 -11.41 6.95 -22.14
CA ILE A 131 -10.53 8.00 -22.67
C ILE A 131 -10.18 7.76 -24.14
N VAL A 132 -9.69 8.80 -24.80
CA VAL A 132 -9.17 8.71 -26.16
C VAL A 132 -7.69 8.34 -26.13
N PHE A 133 -7.31 7.37 -26.97
CA PHE A 133 -5.92 7.00 -27.25
C PHE A 133 -5.49 7.53 -28.62
N PRO A 134 -4.20 7.82 -28.83
CA PRO A 134 -3.10 7.69 -27.88
C PRO A 134 -3.09 8.81 -26.83
N LEU A 135 -2.57 8.50 -25.64
CA LEU A 135 -2.36 9.45 -24.55
C LEU A 135 -0.87 9.57 -24.24
N THR A 136 -0.35 10.79 -24.15
CA THR A 136 1.02 11.03 -23.66
C THR A 136 0.98 11.50 -22.21
N LEU A 137 1.71 10.80 -21.33
CA LEU A 137 1.76 11.10 -19.91
C LEU A 137 2.61 12.34 -19.64
N LYS A 138 2.08 13.28 -18.86
CA LYS A 138 2.83 14.45 -18.43
C LYS A 138 3.78 14.08 -17.30
N LYS A 139 4.54 15.07 -16.84
CA LYS A 139 5.36 14.94 -15.64
C LYS A 139 4.48 14.58 -14.43
N ASP A 140 4.98 13.64 -13.62
CA ASP A 140 4.36 13.14 -12.39
C ASP A 140 3.01 12.44 -12.63
N GLU A 141 2.79 11.95 -13.85
CA GLU A 141 1.65 11.12 -14.24
C GLU A 141 2.09 9.68 -14.54
N VAL A 142 1.18 8.75 -14.26
CA VAL A 142 1.28 7.32 -14.57
C VAL A 142 0.01 6.83 -15.24
N PHE A 143 0.12 5.75 -15.99
CA PHE A 143 -1.02 5.00 -16.51
C PHE A 143 -1.13 3.68 -15.77
N LEU A 144 -2.31 3.41 -15.21
CA LEU A 144 -2.57 2.27 -14.35
C LEU A 144 -3.63 1.36 -14.96
N LEU A 145 -3.39 0.05 -14.97
CA LEU A 145 -4.36 -0.94 -15.41
C LEU A 145 -4.65 -1.96 -14.31
N ALA A 146 -5.86 -2.49 -14.32
CA ALA A 146 -6.17 -3.70 -13.57
C ALA A 146 -5.57 -4.93 -14.27
N ASP A 147 -5.15 -5.94 -13.50
CA ASP A 147 -4.64 -7.17 -14.09
C ASP A 147 -5.76 -7.97 -14.79
N LYS A 148 -6.96 -7.95 -14.22
CA LYS A 148 -8.19 -8.43 -14.85
C LYS A 148 -8.81 -7.27 -15.64
N ARG A 149 -8.48 -7.21 -16.94
CA ARG A 149 -8.85 -6.10 -17.83
C ARG A 149 -10.37 -5.93 -18.00
N THR A 150 -11.15 -7.01 -18.01
CA THR A 150 -12.58 -6.94 -18.32
C THR A 150 -13.40 -6.36 -17.18
N GLY A 151 -14.13 -5.27 -17.45
CA GLY A 151 -15.08 -4.67 -16.49
C GLY A 151 -14.43 -3.94 -15.32
N ALA A 152 -13.10 -3.83 -15.30
CA ALA A 152 -12.39 -3.10 -14.26
C ALA A 152 -12.36 -1.60 -14.56
N GLN A 153 -12.52 -0.79 -13.51
CA GLN A 153 -12.29 0.63 -13.58
C GLN A 153 -10.81 0.95 -13.39
N ASP A 154 -10.17 1.57 -14.38
CA ASP A 154 -8.74 1.93 -14.34
C ASP A 154 -8.45 3.15 -15.24
N SER A 155 -7.19 3.38 -15.63
CA SER A 155 -6.82 4.54 -16.45
C SER A 155 -7.50 4.56 -17.83
N ARG A 156 -8.06 3.44 -18.32
CA ARG A 156 -8.92 3.46 -19.53
C ARG A 156 -10.20 4.26 -19.33
N ASN A 157 -10.68 4.39 -18.10
CA ASN A 157 -11.82 5.23 -17.74
C ASN A 157 -11.37 6.62 -17.28
N TYR A 158 -10.39 6.67 -16.36
CA TYR A 158 -10.06 7.91 -15.64
C TYR A 158 -8.95 8.73 -16.29
N GLY A 159 -8.18 8.14 -17.21
CA GLY A 159 -6.99 8.78 -17.77
C GLY A 159 -5.75 8.60 -16.93
N ALA A 160 -4.76 9.47 -17.21
CA ALA A 160 -3.53 9.56 -16.46
C ALA A 160 -3.81 9.89 -14.98
N ILE A 161 -3.10 9.20 -14.09
CA ILE A 161 -3.19 9.43 -12.64
C ILE A 161 -1.93 10.14 -12.18
N LYS A 162 -2.09 11.25 -11.45
CA LYS A 162 -0.94 11.93 -10.84
C LYS A 162 -0.40 11.10 -9.67
N ILE A 163 0.92 11.06 -9.51
CA ILE A 163 1.60 10.33 -8.42
C ILE A 163 1.08 10.75 -7.03
N GLN A 164 0.59 11.97 -6.86
CA GLN A 164 -0.02 12.43 -5.60
C GLN A 164 -1.26 11.62 -5.16
N HIS A 165 -1.97 10.97 -6.09
CA HIS A 165 -3.11 10.09 -5.79
C HIS A 165 -2.68 8.67 -5.40
N ILE A 166 -1.39 8.35 -5.53
CA ILE A 166 -0.81 7.09 -5.07
C ILE A 166 -0.54 7.19 -3.57
N LYS A 167 -1.20 6.34 -2.80
CA LYS A 167 -0.96 6.19 -1.35
C LYS A 167 0.36 5.48 -1.06
N GLY A 168 0.77 4.56 -1.94
CA GLY A 168 2.09 3.95 -1.89
C GLY A 168 2.22 2.69 -2.76
N LYS A 169 3.44 2.20 -2.86
CA LYS A 169 3.81 0.97 -3.58
C LYS A 169 3.60 -0.24 -2.71
N VAL A 170 2.91 -1.27 -3.21
CA VAL A 170 2.72 -2.54 -2.52
C VAL A 170 4.06 -3.26 -2.42
N ILE A 171 4.49 -3.57 -1.19
CA ILE A 171 5.77 -4.25 -0.93
C ILE A 171 5.59 -5.65 -0.35
N HIS A 172 4.47 -5.92 0.31
CA HIS A 172 4.14 -7.24 0.84
C HIS A 172 2.66 -7.55 0.68
N LEU A 173 2.40 -8.83 0.41
CA LEU A 173 1.09 -9.44 0.35
C LEU A 173 0.98 -10.50 1.45
N VAL A 174 -0.11 -10.47 2.21
CA VAL A 174 -0.48 -11.50 3.18
C VAL A 174 -1.82 -12.11 2.79
N ARG A 175 -1.81 -13.40 2.46
CA ARG A 175 -3.01 -14.19 2.15
C ARG A 175 -3.28 -15.17 3.28
N ARG A 176 -4.45 -15.04 3.92
CA ARG A 176 -4.78 -15.82 5.13
C ARG A 176 -5.50 -17.14 4.85
N ASN A 177 -6.36 -17.20 3.83
CA ASN A 177 -7.18 -18.39 3.52
C ASN A 177 -7.04 -18.77 2.04
N ASN A 178 -6.97 -20.07 1.75
CA ASN A 178 -6.86 -20.72 0.43
C ASN A 178 -5.61 -20.33 -0.38
N ILE A 179 -4.55 -21.13 -0.22
CA ILE A 179 -3.42 -21.24 -1.17
C ILE A 179 -4.00 -21.34 -2.59
#